data_AF-A0A9N9SA63-F1
#
_entry.id   AF-A0A9N9SA63-F1
#
_cell.length_a   1.000
_cell.length_b   1.000
_cell.length_c   1.000
_cell.angle_alpha   90.00
_cell.angle_beta   90.00
_cell.angle_gamma   90.00
#
_symmetry.space_group_name_H-M   'P 1'
#
loop_
_entity.id
_entity.type
_entity.pdbx_description
1 polymer ?
#
loop_
_entity_poly.entity_id
_entity_poly.type
_entity_poly.pdbx_seq_one_letter_code
_entity_poly.pdbx_strand_id
1 'polypeptide(L)'
;MAYSKTAGAGIIFHRFPGFVTIRQEWITRCSSKTTFNPDSSRMCSCYFTIEDYERDLKNELLGSPLKRILKKPVIPTLELAEIRENYDAGQTQDHSEKLLEVV
;
A
#
# COMPACT_ATOMS: atom_id res chain seq x y z
N MET A 1 11.69 19.02 -5.58
CA MET A 1 11.64 18.63 -4.16
C MET A 1 11.54 17.12 -4.09
N ALA A 2 12.64 16.44 -3.74
CA ALA A 2 12.69 14.98 -3.63
C ALA A 2 12.02 14.56 -2.32
N TYR A 3 11.12 13.57 -2.38
CA TYR A 3 10.34 13.10 -1.23
C TYR A 3 11.24 12.26 -0.30
N SER A 4 11.99 12.92 0.57
CA SER A 4 12.88 12.32 1.58
C SER A 4 12.13 11.78 2.82
N LYS A 5 10.80 11.78 2.82
CA LYS A 5 9.96 11.47 3.99
C LYS A 5 9.64 9.99 4.21
N THR A 6 10.06 9.10 3.32
CA THR A 6 9.84 7.63 3.43
C THR A 6 11.10 6.85 3.81
N ALA A 7 12.25 7.51 3.98
CA ALA A 7 13.50 6.85 4.32
C ALA A 7 13.42 6.27 5.74
N GLY A 8 13.45 4.93 5.85
CA GLY A 8 13.40 4.20 7.12
C GLY A 8 12.00 3.76 7.57
N ALA A 9 10.94 4.05 6.82
CA ALA A 9 9.55 3.76 7.21
C ALA A 9 8.98 2.43 6.68
N GLY A 10 9.75 1.64 5.93
CA GLY A 10 9.29 0.34 5.41
C GLY A 10 8.26 0.41 4.27
N ILE A 11 7.87 1.61 3.84
CA ILE A 11 6.79 1.85 2.89
C ILE A 11 7.13 1.28 1.51
N ILE A 12 6.20 0.49 0.95
CA ILE A 12 6.25 0.03 -0.44
C ILE A 12 5.17 0.69 -1.28
N PHE A 13 5.33 0.56 -2.60
CA PHE A 13 4.43 1.16 -3.57
C PHE A 13 3.77 0.08 -4.42
N HIS A 14 2.44 0.04 -4.36
CA HIS A 14 1.60 -0.90 -5.11
C HIS A 14 1.13 -0.31 -6.43
N ARG A 15 1.04 -1.17 -7.45
CA ARG A 15 0.44 -0.82 -8.74
C ARG A 15 -1.08 -0.78 -8.62
N PHE A 16 -1.70 0.13 -9.36
CA PHE A 16 -3.14 0.16 -9.49
C PHE A 16 -3.65 -1.15 -10.13
N PRO A 17 -4.78 -1.70 -9.65
CA PRO A 17 -5.36 -2.90 -10.21
C PRO A 17 -5.89 -2.65 -11.62
N GLY A 18 -5.91 -3.70 -12.44
CA GLY A 18 -6.50 -3.64 -13.78
C GLY A 18 -8.03 -3.60 -13.80
N PHE A 19 -8.69 -4.02 -12.70
CA PHE A 19 -10.14 -3.99 -12.59
C PHE A 19 -10.65 -2.56 -12.44
N VAL A 20 -11.47 -2.11 -13.40
CA VAL A 20 -11.92 -0.71 -13.52
C VAL A 20 -12.60 -0.21 -12.24
N THR A 21 -13.47 -1.00 -11.62
CA THR A 21 -14.23 -0.58 -10.43
C THR A 21 -13.32 -0.31 -9.23
N ILE A 22 -12.47 -1.27 -8.88
CA ILE A 22 -11.51 -1.14 -7.78
C ILE A 22 -10.49 -0.05 -8.09
N ARG A 23 -10.08 0.05 -9.36
CA ARG A 23 -9.15 1.08 -9.81
C ARG A 23 -9.71 2.48 -9.60
N GLN A 24 -10.98 2.72 -9.92
CA GLN A 24 -11.63 4.02 -9.67
C GLN A 24 -11.67 4.34 -8.19
N GLU A 25 -11.97 3.35 -7.34
CA GLU A 25 -11.97 3.55 -5.89
C GLU A 25 -10.58 3.95 -5.36
N TRP A 26 -9.52 3.30 -5.86
CA TRP A 26 -8.15 3.70 -5.53
C TRP A 26 -7.82 5.11 -6.01
N ILE A 27 -8.30 5.52 -7.19
CA ILE A 27 -8.05 6.86 -7.73
C ILE A 27 -8.70 7.91 -6.83
N THR A 28 -9.97 7.70 -6.47
CA THR A 28 -10.74 8.60 -5.59
C THR A 28 -10.02 8.83 -4.26
N ARG A 29 -9.52 7.75 -3.63
CA ARG A 29 -8.77 7.85 -2.35
C ARG A 29 -7.36 8.42 -2.49
N CYS A 30 -6.68 8.18 -3.62
CA CYS A 30 -5.29 8.59 -3.79
C CYS A 30 -5.15 10.06 -4.19
N SER A 31 -6.13 10.63 -4.89
CA SER A 31 -6.03 11.99 -5.38
C SER A 31 -7.38 12.61 -5.71
N SER A 32 -7.62 13.80 -5.15
CA SER A 32 -8.68 14.70 -5.60
C SER A 32 -8.27 15.53 -6.84
N LYS A 33 -7.08 15.31 -7.43
CA LYS A 33 -6.56 16.13 -8.52
C LYS A 33 -6.93 15.60 -9.91
N THR A 34 -7.26 16.52 -10.81
CA THR A 34 -7.71 16.31 -12.20
C THR A 34 -6.72 15.56 -13.11
N THR A 35 -5.42 15.53 -12.80
CA THR A 35 -4.37 14.99 -13.71
C THR A 35 -3.74 13.67 -13.23
N PHE A 36 -4.50 12.84 -12.52
CA PHE A 36 -4.00 11.56 -12.02
C PHE A 36 -3.93 10.49 -13.13
N ASN A 37 -2.71 10.04 -13.46
CA ASN A 37 -2.52 8.88 -14.35
C ASN A 37 -2.34 7.58 -13.52
N PRO A 38 -3.33 6.69 -13.46
CA PRO A 38 -3.23 5.46 -12.69
C PRO A 38 -2.30 4.39 -13.27
N ASP A 39 -1.82 4.50 -14.52
CA ASP A 39 -0.89 3.51 -15.12
C ASP A 39 0.54 3.73 -14.62
N SER A 40 0.96 4.99 -14.55
CA SER A 40 2.28 5.39 -14.04
C SER A 40 2.30 5.55 -12.52
N SER A 41 1.17 5.89 -11.90
CA SER A 41 1.09 6.14 -10.46
C SER A 41 1.11 4.87 -9.62
N ARG A 42 1.43 5.02 -8.33
CA ARG A 42 1.47 3.94 -7.34
C ARG A 42 0.84 4.41 -6.04
N MET A 43 0.26 3.48 -5.28
CA MET A 43 -0.31 3.73 -3.97
C MET A 43 0.66 3.24 -2.89
N CYS A 44 0.91 4.03 -1.84
CA CYS A 44 1.75 3.57 -0.73
C CYS A 44 1.08 2.40 0.01
N SER A 45 1.86 1.55 0.67
CA SER A 45 1.33 0.55 1.60
C SER A 45 0.56 1.15 2.77
N CYS A 46 0.76 2.45 3.05
CA CYS A 46 0.07 3.19 4.09
C CYS A 46 -1.44 3.36 3.91
N TYR A 47 -2.00 3.03 2.73
CA TYR A 47 -3.46 2.97 2.54
C TYR A 47 -4.07 1.61 2.94
N PHE A 48 -3.24 0.62 3.28
CA PHE A 48 -3.65 -0.76 3.50
C PHE A 48 -3.25 -1.22 4.90
N THR A 49 -4.10 -2.04 5.52
CA THR A 49 -3.79 -2.68 6.79
C THR A 49 -3.13 -4.04 6.55
N ILE A 50 -2.66 -4.72 7.60
CA ILE A 50 -2.06 -6.06 7.46
C ILE A 50 -3.07 -7.10 6.94
N GLU A 51 -4.35 -6.92 7.27
CA GLU A 51 -5.45 -7.79 6.86
C GLU A 51 -5.74 -7.71 5.37
N ASP A 52 -5.32 -6.63 4.70
CA ASP A 52 -5.44 -6.43 3.26
C ASP A 52 -4.43 -7.26 2.45
N TYR A 53 -3.40 -7.79 3.11
CA TYR A 53 -2.36 -8.61 2.49
C TYR A 53 -2.65 -10.09 2.60
N GLU A 54 -2.26 -10.82 1.56
CA GLU A 54 -2.27 -12.28 1.56
C GLU A 54 -0.91 -12.86 1.91
N ARG A 55 -0.93 -14.05 2.51
CA ARG A 55 0.27 -14.81 2.80
C ARG A 55 0.85 -15.37 1.50
N ASP A 56 2.12 -15.07 1.23
CA ASP A 56 2.83 -15.56 0.05
C ASP A 56 3.28 -17.03 0.23
N LEU A 57 2.29 -17.93 0.30
CA LEU A 57 2.50 -19.37 0.49
C LEU A 57 3.43 -19.95 -0.58
N LYS A 58 3.42 -19.39 -1.80
CA LYS A 58 4.28 -19.85 -2.88
C LYS A 58 5.75 -19.63 -2.53
N ASN A 59 6.13 -18.41 -2.15
CA ASN A 59 7.53 -18.15 -1.82
C ASN A 59 7.93 -18.81 -0.50
N GLU A 60 7.01 -18.93 0.46
CA GLU A 60 7.24 -19.69 1.69
C GLU A 60 7.62 -21.14 1.43
N LEU A 61 6.82 -21.86 0.62
CA LEU A 61 7.08 -23.27 0.28
C LEU A 61 8.35 -23.46 -0.56
N LEU A 62 8.74 -22.45 -1.33
CA LEU A 62 9.94 -22.48 -2.17
C LEU A 62 11.20 -21.95 -1.47
N GLY A 63 11.13 -21.56 -0.20
CA GLY A 63 12.24 -20.93 0.53
C GLY A 63 12.73 -19.63 -0.12
N SER A 64 11.86 -18.98 -0.89
CA SER A 64 12.15 -17.73 -1.58
C SER A 64 11.72 -16.53 -0.73
N PRO A 65 12.28 -15.32 -0.94
CA PRO A 65 11.86 -14.13 -0.21
C PRO A 65 10.36 -13.89 -0.32
N LEU A 66 9.70 -13.72 0.83
CA LEU A 66 8.27 -13.41 0.89
C LEU A 66 8.00 -12.05 0.24
N LYS A 67 6.94 -11.99 -0.56
CA LYS A 67 6.46 -10.74 -1.15
C LYS A 67 5.22 -10.28 -0.43
N ARG A 68 5.11 -8.96 -0.29
CA ARG A 68 3.88 -8.32 0.19
C ARG A 68 2.90 -8.21 -0.97
N ILE A 69 1.93 -9.10 -0.98
CA ILE A 69 0.91 -9.19 -2.03
C ILE A 69 -0.42 -8.74 -1.44
N LEU A 70 -1.09 -7.82 -2.10
CA LEU A 70 -2.44 -7.40 -1.74
C LEU A 70 -3.45 -8.44 -2.21
N LYS A 71 -4.44 -8.74 -1.36
CA LYS A 71 -5.63 -9.52 -1.74
C LYS A 71 -6.33 -8.85 -2.92
N LYS A 72 -6.98 -9.66 -3.77
CA LYS A 72 -7.78 -9.15 -4.89
C LYS A 72 -9.22 -9.64 -4.79
N PRO A 73 -10.24 -8.77 -4.82
CA PRO A 73 -10.14 -7.30 -4.83
C PRO A 73 -9.83 -6.73 -3.44
N VAL A 74 -9.01 -5.68 -3.36
CA VAL A 74 -8.83 -4.88 -2.14
C VAL A 74 -9.19 -3.44 -2.40
N ILE A 75 -9.94 -2.85 -1.47
CA ILE A 75 -10.26 -1.44 -1.44
C ILE A 75 -9.39 -0.82 -0.34
N PRO A 76 -8.68 0.28 -0.58
CA PRO A 76 -7.82 0.86 0.43
C PRO A 76 -8.69 1.35 1.60
N THR A 77 -8.29 0.98 2.80
CA THR A 77 -9.08 1.14 4.02
C THR A 77 -9.03 2.58 4.56
N LEU A 78 -7.91 3.27 4.33
CA LEU A 78 -7.67 4.61 4.86
C LEU A 78 -7.84 5.70 3.81
N GLU A 79 -8.34 6.85 4.25
CA GLU A 79 -8.43 8.06 3.44
C GLU A 79 -7.15 8.91 3.56
N LEU A 80 -6.87 9.75 2.56
CA LEU A 80 -5.71 10.66 2.56
C LEU A 80 -5.60 11.54 3.82
N ALA A 81 -6.72 11.97 4.38
CA ALA A 81 -6.77 12.80 5.58
C ALA A 81 -6.29 12.03 6.82
N GLU A 82 -6.80 10.81 7.00
CA GLU A 82 -6.44 9.92 8.10
C GLU A 82 -4.95 9.56 8.06
N ILE A 83 -4.43 9.29 6.86
CA ILE A 83 -3.00 9.05 6.67
C ILE A 83 -2.20 10.25 7.16
N ARG A 84 -2.56 11.48 6.77
CA ARG A 84 -1.84 12.70 7.19
C ARG A 84 -1.86 12.91 8.71
N GLU A 85 -3.00 12.67 9.35
CA GLU A 85 -3.10 12.75 10.80
C GLU A 85 -2.18 11.72 11.48
N ASN A 86 -2.14 10.49 10.96
CA ASN A 86 -1.22 9.45 11.47
C ASN A 86 0.24 9.85 11.25
N TYR A 87 0.57 10.55 10.16
CA TYR A 87 1.91 11.12 9.96
C TYR A 87 2.25 12.18 11.00
N ASP A 88 1.34 13.12 11.27
CA ASP A 88 1.55 14.19 12.25
C ASP A 88 1.62 13.66 13.69
N ALA A 89 0.92 12.55 13.96
CA ALA A 89 1.00 11.79 15.21
C ALA A 89 2.26 10.90 15.33
N GLY A 90 3.13 10.89 14.32
CA GLY A 90 4.39 10.12 14.32
C GLY A 90 4.24 8.64 14.00
N GLN A 91 3.06 8.19 13.56
CA GLN A 91 2.73 6.79 13.22
C GLN A 91 2.98 6.49 11.73
N THR A 92 4.16 6.84 11.22
CA THR A 92 4.51 6.71 9.78
C THR A 92 4.83 5.29 9.33
N GLN A 93 4.52 4.29 10.15
CA GLN A 93 4.97 2.92 9.95
C GLN A 93 4.12 2.21 8.91
N ASP A 94 4.79 1.44 8.07
CA ASP A 94 4.14 0.48 7.22
C ASP A 94 3.46 -0.62 8.05
N HIS A 95 2.15 -0.52 8.24
CA HIS A 95 1.38 -1.50 9.03
C HIS A 95 1.40 -2.92 8.42
N SER A 96 1.87 -3.08 7.18
CA SER A 96 2.03 -4.37 6.50
C SER A 96 3.33 -5.11 6.78
N GLU A 97 4.28 -4.50 7.52
CA GLU A 97 5.62 -5.07 7.75
C GLU A 97 5.62 -6.35 8.61
N LYS A 98 4.65 -6.53 9.52
CA LYS A 98 4.58 -7.69 10.43
C LYS A 98 4.41 -9.05 9.73
N LEU A 99 4.18 -9.08 8.41
CA LEU A 99 4.15 -10.32 7.63
C LEU A 99 5.53 -10.91 7.33
N LEU A 100 6.61 -10.13 7.46
CA LEU A 100 7.97 -10.58 7.11
C LEU A 100 8.75 -11.14 8.30
N GLU A 101 8.23 -11.05 9.53
CA GLU A 101 8.91 -11.51 10.76
C GLU A 101 8.55 -12.93 11.20
N VAL A 102 7.81 -13.71 10.40
CA VAL A 102 7.32 -15.05 10.79
C VAL A 102 8.13 -16.20 10.14
N VAL A 103 9.46 -16.09 10.12
CA VAL A 103 10.35 -17.21 9.71
C VAL A 103 11.35 -17.53 10.81
#